data_AF-A0A2H1KRX6-F1
#
_entry.id   AF-A0A2H1KRX6-F1
#
_cell.length_a   1.000
_cell.length_b   1.000
_cell.length_c   1.000
_cell.angle_alpha   90.00
_cell.angle_beta   90.00
_cell.angle_gamma   90.00
#
_symmetry.space_group_name_H-M   'P 1'
#
loop_
_entity.id
_entity.type
_entity.pdbx_description
1 polymer ?
#
loop_
_entity_poly.entity_id
_entity_poly.type
_entity_poly.pdbx_seq_one_letter_code
_entity_poly.pdbx_strand_id
1 'polypeptide(L)'
;MRRFKPALACTTLTFLLLSFVATPATASEPDEVSEEEITSSQGPSPYVEADTEEEAMRKLDAIEKEHPQGISAQAAYKRYGPCTLHPAGFHTRKSAGYKYGGVKPVTVCTKKVTGIKMASQLRVKNGLMWVKAGIEIPQTANDKDLRTGGKYKKKYYTVKFTQTNMKYKCKGTKKHKWSASSIGRLRYQGRTLWARVTSPILSVPCGPH
;
A
#
# COMPACT_ATOMS: atom_id res chain seq x y z
N MET A 1 -57.18 -49.29 -7.23
CA MET A 1 -56.80 -50.61 -6.65
C MET A 1 -55.28 -50.72 -6.61
N ARG A 2 -54.78 -51.34 -5.54
CA ARG A 2 -53.40 -51.82 -5.27
C ARG A 2 -52.64 -52.20 -6.56
N ARG A 3 -51.33 -51.98 -6.68
CA ARG A 3 -50.30 -52.79 -6.00
C ARG A 3 -48.91 -52.16 -6.02
N PHE A 4 -48.22 -52.42 -4.92
CA PHE A 4 -46.84 -52.14 -4.58
C PHE A 4 -45.87 -53.17 -5.19
N LYS A 5 -44.62 -52.71 -5.47
CA LYS A 5 -43.28 -53.36 -5.27
C LYS A 5 -42.90 -54.58 -6.15
N PRO A 6 -41.64 -55.10 -6.08
CA PRO A 6 -40.29 -54.51 -6.11
C PRO A 6 -39.27 -55.41 -6.91
N ALA A 7 -37.98 -55.03 -7.00
CA ALA A 7 -36.77 -55.90 -6.96
C ALA A 7 -35.54 -55.11 -7.47
N LEU A 8 -34.44 -54.96 -6.71
CA LEU A 8 -33.25 -55.85 -6.63
C LEU A 8 -32.60 -56.10 -8.02
N ALA A 9 -31.29 -56.00 -8.26
CA ALA A 9 -30.09 -56.11 -7.43
C ALA A 9 -28.88 -55.48 -8.20
N CYS A 10 -27.87 -54.94 -7.52
CA CYS A 10 -26.52 -55.52 -7.37
C CYS A 10 -25.69 -55.67 -8.66
N THR A 11 -24.62 -54.89 -8.82
CA THR A 11 -23.23 -55.42 -8.99
C THR A 11 -22.22 -54.28 -9.10
N THR A 12 -21.19 -54.39 -8.26
CA THR A 12 -19.94 -53.65 -8.29
C THR A 12 -19.10 -54.05 -9.51
N LEU A 13 -18.52 -53.07 -10.22
CA LEU A 13 -17.39 -53.34 -11.12
C LEU A 13 -16.30 -52.29 -10.90
N THR A 14 -15.25 -52.72 -10.21
CA THR A 14 -13.98 -52.02 -10.03
C THR A 14 -13.15 -52.20 -11.29
N PHE A 15 -12.74 -51.13 -11.97
CA PHE A 15 -11.69 -51.19 -12.99
C PHE A 15 -10.58 -50.19 -12.70
N LEU A 16 -9.36 -50.71 -12.73
CA LEU A 16 -8.08 -50.07 -12.46
C LEU A 16 -7.64 -49.11 -13.59
N LEU A 17 -7.09 -47.97 -13.15
CA LEU A 17 -5.89 -47.26 -13.65
C LEU A 17 -5.66 -47.08 -15.17
N LEU A 18 -5.60 -45.80 -15.58
CA LEU A 18 -4.62 -45.32 -16.57
C LEU A 18 -4.25 -43.86 -16.24
N SER A 19 -3.00 -43.71 -15.80
CA SER A 19 -2.34 -42.45 -15.48
C SER A 19 -2.00 -41.69 -16.77
N PHE A 20 -2.67 -40.57 -17.03
CA PHE A 20 -2.15 -39.54 -17.92
C PHE A 20 -1.63 -38.39 -17.05
N VAL A 21 -0.31 -38.36 -16.87
CA VAL A 21 0.39 -37.15 -16.40
C VAL A 21 0.42 -36.20 -17.59
N ALA A 22 -0.58 -35.35 -17.70
CA ALA A 22 -0.52 -34.18 -18.56
C ALA A 22 0.28 -33.11 -17.80
N THR A 23 1.52 -32.87 -18.22
CA THR A 23 2.30 -31.69 -17.84
C THR A 23 1.56 -30.46 -18.37
N PRO A 24 1.01 -29.56 -17.54
CA PRO A 24 0.60 -28.27 -18.05
C PRO A 24 1.87 -27.49 -18.40
N ALA A 25 1.97 -27.12 -19.68
CA ALA A 25 2.90 -26.11 -20.13
C ALA A 25 2.66 -24.83 -19.31
N THR A 26 3.67 -24.40 -18.56
CA THR A 26 3.72 -23.08 -17.92
C THR A 26 3.63 -22.02 -19.02
N ALA A 27 2.41 -21.59 -19.30
CA ALA A 27 2.15 -20.27 -19.83
C ALA A 27 2.38 -19.29 -18.66
N SER A 28 3.26 -18.32 -18.88
CA SER A 28 3.49 -17.20 -17.97
C SER A 28 2.17 -16.48 -17.69
N GLU A 29 1.60 -16.69 -16.52
CA GLU A 29 0.47 -15.92 -16.01
C GLU A 29 0.91 -14.48 -15.70
N PRO A 30 0.04 -13.48 -15.92
CA PRO A 30 0.27 -12.12 -15.45
C PRO A 30 0.21 -12.10 -13.92
N ASP A 31 1.18 -11.45 -13.27
CA ASP A 31 1.29 -11.25 -11.82
C ASP A 31 -0.07 -11.05 -11.12
N GLU A 32 -0.65 -12.14 -10.62
CA GLU A 32 -1.87 -12.14 -9.82
C GLU A 32 -1.47 -11.86 -8.37
N VAL A 33 -1.43 -10.58 -8.02
CA VAL A 33 -1.23 -10.13 -6.64
C VAL A 33 -2.41 -10.60 -5.79
N SER A 34 -2.17 -11.59 -4.93
CA SER A 34 -3.18 -12.25 -4.09
C SER A 34 -3.78 -11.33 -3.03
N GLU A 35 -5.04 -11.58 -2.67
CA GLU A 35 -5.86 -10.74 -1.76
C GLU A 35 -5.30 -10.58 -0.33
N GLU A 36 -4.30 -11.38 0.05
CA GLU A 36 -3.67 -11.31 1.37
C GLU A 36 -2.64 -10.17 1.50
N GLU A 37 -2.06 -9.66 0.40
CA GLU A 37 -1.07 -8.58 0.47
C GLU A 37 -1.68 -7.19 0.76
N ILE A 38 -2.99 -7.00 0.57
CA ILE A 38 -3.63 -5.67 0.66
C ILE A 38 -4.43 -5.50 1.98
N THR A 39 -4.43 -6.51 2.85
CA THR A 39 -5.13 -6.43 4.16
C THR A 39 -4.24 -5.88 5.28
N SER A 40 -2.95 -5.66 5.03
CA SER A 40 -2.11 -4.95 6.00
C SER A 40 -2.35 -3.46 5.88
N SER A 41 -3.09 -2.88 6.84
CA SER A 41 -2.94 -1.46 7.14
C SER A 41 -1.51 -1.26 7.65
N GLN A 42 -0.58 -1.06 6.71
CA GLN A 42 0.83 -0.99 7.04
C GLN A 42 1.05 0.19 7.98
N GLY A 43 1.80 -0.05 9.05
CA GLY A 43 2.21 0.97 9.99
C GLY A 43 3.19 1.96 9.34
N PRO A 44 3.75 2.88 10.14
CA PRO A 44 4.84 3.74 9.68
C PRO A 44 6.01 2.91 9.13
N SER A 45 6.61 3.35 8.02
CA SER A 45 7.73 2.67 7.38
C SER A 45 9.03 3.48 7.53
N PRO A 46 10.13 2.89 8.01
CA PRO A 46 11.42 3.56 8.06
C PRO A 46 12.07 3.64 6.67
N TYR A 47 12.94 4.63 6.48
CA TYR A 47 13.66 4.79 5.21
C TYR A 47 14.86 3.83 5.10
N VAL A 48 14.98 3.08 4.02
CA VAL A 48 16.09 2.14 3.74
C VAL A 48 17.05 2.68 2.69
N GLU A 49 18.33 2.34 2.79
CA GLU A 49 19.34 2.73 1.81
C GLU A 49 19.29 1.86 0.56
N ALA A 50 19.21 2.51 -0.60
CA ALA A 50 19.26 1.87 -1.92
C ALA A 50 19.61 2.92 -2.98
N ASP A 51 20.36 2.49 -3.99
CA ASP A 51 20.83 3.38 -5.05
C ASP A 51 19.74 3.62 -6.10
N THR A 52 18.89 2.62 -6.32
CA THR A 52 17.75 2.68 -7.26
C THR A 52 16.41 2.46 -6.56
N GLU A 53 15.33 2.85 -7.23
CA GLU A 53 13.97 2.65 -6.72
C GLU A 53 13.60 1.17 -6.72
N GLU A 54 14.02 0.42 -7.74
CA GLU A 54 13.73 -1.01 -7.89
C GLU A 54 14.41 -1.82 -6.78
N GLU A 55 15.66 -1.50 -6.46
CA GLU A 55 16.38 -2.11 -5.34
C GLU A 55 15.72 -1.74 -4.01
N ALA A 56 15.28 -0.48 -3.86
CA ALA A 56 14.56 -0.03 -2.68
C ALA A 56 13.26 -0.81 -2.47
N MET A 57 12.45 -0.96 -3.52
CA MET A 57 11.18 -1.67 -3.44
C MET A 57 11.41 -3.14 -3.07
N ARG A 58 12.39 -3.82 -3.70
CA ARG A 58 12.75 -5.20 -3.33
C ARG A 58 13.16 -5.34 -1.86
N LYS A 59 13.96 -4.40 -1.34
CA LYS A 59 14.33 -4.39 0.08
C LYS A 59 13.12 -4.16 0.98
N LEU A 60 12.22 -3.27 0.60
CA LEU A 60 10.99 -2.98 1.33
C LEU A 60 10.00 -4.15 1.29
N ASP A 61 9.86 -4.84 0.16
CA ASP A 61 9.05 -6.06 0.02
C ASP A 61 9.56 -7.17 0.95
N ALA A 62 10.89 -7.40 0.97
CA ALA A 62 11.50 -8.38 1.85
C ALA A 62 11.24 -8.04 3.33
N ILE A 63 11.38 -6.78 3.69
CA ILE A 63 11.08 -6.25 5.03
C ILE A 63 9.61 -6.45 5.40
N GLU A 64 8.68 -6.15 4.50
CA GLU A 64 7.25 -6.29 4.74
C GLU A 64 6.86 -7.76 4.90
N LYS A 65 7.49 -8.67 4.16
CA LYS A 65 7.33 -10.13 4.28
C LYS A 65 7.86 -10.66 5.62
N GLU A 66 9.01 -10.17 6.08
CA GLU A 66 9.59 -10.54 7.39
C GLU A 66 8.82 -9.92 8.56
N HIS A 67 8.22 -8.75 8.36
CA HIS A 67 7.54 -7.98 9.39
C HIS A 67 6.15 -7.50 8.92
N PRO A 68 5.17 -8.40 8.79
CA PRO A 68 3.83 -8.06 8.28
C PRO A 68 3.08 -7.06 9.17
N GLN A 69 3.47 -6.98 10.45
CA GLN A 69 2.93 -6.07 11.46
C GLN A 69 3.63 -4.68 11.48
N GLY A 70 4.65 -4.49 10.64
CA GLY A 70 5.53 -3.32 10.59
C GLY A 70 6.85 -3.49 11.37
N ILE A 71 7.85 -2.67 11.03
CA ILE A 71 9.16 -2.67 11.70
C ILE A 71 9.12 -1.83 12.97
N SER A 72 9.57 -2.38 14.09
CA SER A 72 9.76 -1.59 15.32
C SER A 72 10.90 -0.57 15.15
N ALA A 73 10.70 0.66 15.63
CA ALA A 73 11.69 1.74 15.52
C ALA A 73 13.07 1.40 16.15
N GLN A 74 13.12 0.42 17.06
CA GLN A 74 14.35 -0.06 17.70
C GLN A 74 15.22 -0.92 16.76
N ALA A 75 14.62 -1.78 15.92
CA ALA A 75 15.35 -2.57 14.92
C ALA A 75 15.85 -1.70 13.75
N ALA A 76 15.27 -0.50 13.60
CA ALA A 76 15.57 0.41 12.51
C ALA A 76 16.92 1.15 12.63
N TYR A 77 17.55 1.18 13.81
CA TYR A 77 18.59 2.18 14.08
C TYR A 77 19.96 1.93 13.42
N LYS A 78 20.25 0.71 12.93
CA LYS A 78 21.55 0.38 12.30
C LYS A 78 21.56 0.33 10.77
N ARG A 79 20.39 0.22 10.11
CA ARG A 79 20.27 0.12 8.63
C ARG A 79 19.29 1.11 8.01
N TYR A 80 18.61 1.91 8.82
CA TYR A 80 17.55 2.79 8.36
C TYR A 80 17.86 4.26 8.65
N GLY A 81 17.30 5.13 7.82
CA GLY A 81 17.49 6.57 7.84
C GLY A 81 16.88 7.25 9.07
N PRO A 82 17.19 8.54 9.27
CA PRO A 82 16.69 9.32 10.42
C PRO A 82 15.21 9.70 10.30
N CYS A 83 14.50 9.19 9.30
CA CYS A 83 13.13 9.56 8.98
C CYS A 83 12.21 8.34 8.97
N THR A 84 10.94 8.60 9.21
CA THR A 84 9.85 7.62 9.10
C THR A 84 8.74 8.20 8.26
N LEU A 85 8.25 7.41 7.31
CA LEU A 85 7.09 7.73 6.50
C LEU A 85 5.83 7.21 7.19
N HIS A 86 4.86 8.08 7.42
CA HIS A 86 3.59 7.74 8.04
C HIS A 86 2.48 7.74 6.98
N PRO A 87 1.69 6.66 6.88
CA PRO A 87 0.51 6.66 6.02
C PRO A 87 -0.56 7.61 6.56
N ALA A 88 -1.44 8.04 5.66
CA ALA A 88 -2.62 8.81 6.01
C ALA A 88 -3.82 8.28 5.23
N GLY A 89 -4.93 8.07 5.93
CA GLY A 89 -6.16 7.61 5.30
C GLY A 89 -6.70 8.61 4.26
N PHE A 90 -7.37 8.06 3.25
CA PHE A 90 -8.08 8.87 2.28
C PHE A 90 -9.16 9.69 2.97
N HIS A 91 -9.23 10.99 2.66
CA HIS A 91 -10.24 11.88 3.20
C HIS A 91 -10.71 12.87 2.14
N THR A 92 -11.98 13.24 2.22
CA THR A 92 -12.56 14.31 1.43
C THR A 92 -12.32 15.67 2.10
N ARG A 93 -12.13 16.71 1.29
CA ARG A 93 -11.80 18.06 1.73
C ARG A 93 -13.08 18.84 2.03
N LYS A 94 -13.33 19.16 3.30
CA LYS A 94 -14.46 19.99 3.74
C LYS A 94 -14.47 21.36 3.06
N SER A 95 -13.31 22.01 2.94
CA SER A 95 -13.17 23.34 2.30
C SER A 95 -13.58 23.39 0.83
N ALA A 96 -13.69 22.24 0.16
CA ALA A 96 -14.13 22.15 -1.23
C ALA A 96 -15.51 21.49 -1.35
N GLY A 97 -16.32 21.55 -0.29
CA GLY A 97 -17.67 20.94 -0.27
C GLY A 97 -17.64 19.43 -0.49
N TYR A 98 -16.59 18.74 -0.02
CA TYR A 98 -16.38 17.30 -0.20
C TYR A 98 -16.24 16.83 -1.66
N LYS A 99 -16.09 17.75 -2.62
CA LYS A 99 -15.92 17.45 -4.06
C LYS A 99 -14.53 16.90 -4.41
N TYR A 100 -13.57 16.99 -3.49
CA TYR A 100 -12.22 16.51 -3.70
C TYR A 100 -11.74 15.66 -2.53
N GLY A 101 -10.96 14.63 -2.82
CA GLY A 101 -10.33 13.77 -1.83
C GLY A 101 -8.85 13.53 -2.11
N GLY A 102 -8.18 12.92 -1.13
CA GLY A 102 -6.78 12.53 -1.26
C GLY A 102 -6.22 11.99 0.03
N VAL A 103 -4.95 11.60 -0.02
CA VAL A 103 -4.15 11.21 1.15
C VAL A 103 -3.14 12.31 1.47
N LYS A 104 -2.70 12.36 2.74
CA LYS A 104 -1.68 13.29 3.23
C LYS A 104 -0.61 12.55 4.04
N PRO A 105 0.13 11.63 3.41
CA PRO A 105 1.22 10.95 4.09
C PRO A 105 2.25 11.97 4.61
N VAL A 106 2.92 11.60 5.71
CA VAL A 106 3.81 12.51 6.44
C VAL A 106 5.16 11.85 6.66
N THR A 107 6.23 12.47 6.20
CA THR A 107 7.60 12.11 6.56
C THR A 107 8.03 12.92 7.77
N VAL A 108 8.52 12.24 8.80
CA VAL A 108 9.02 12.86 10.03
C VAL A 108 10.45 12.43 10.27
N CYS A 109 11.36 13.38 10.46
CA CYS A 109 12.77 13.12 10.66
C CYS A 109 13.26 13.64 12.00
N THR A 110 14.13 12.87 12.66
CA THR A 110 14.82 13.27 13.89
C THR A 110 16.08 14.08 13.61
N LYS A 111 16.64 13.99 12.39
CA LYS A 111 17.82 14.76 11.95
C LYS A 111 17.51 15.65 10.75
N LYS A 112 18.37 16.64 10.49
CA LYS A 112 18.31 17.47 9.28
C LYS A 112 18.65 16.62 8.05
N VAL A 113 17.93 16.87 6.97
CA VAL A 113 18.04 16.14 5.70
C VAL A 113 18.12 17.14 4.55
N THR A 114 18.75 16.76 3.45
CA THR A 114 19.04 17.71 2.35
C THR A 114 17.95 17.74 1.29
N GLY A 115 17.05 16.76 1.27
CA GLY A 115 15.90 16.76 0.37
C GLY A 115 14.95 15.62 0.64
N ILE A 116 13.66 15.90 0.50
CA ILE A 116 12.59 14.91 0.59
C ILE A 116 11.74 15.02 -0.69
N LYS A 117 11.49 13.89 -1.34
CA LYS A 117 10.48 13.76 -2.39
C LYS A 117 9.48 12.71 -1.97
N MET A 118 8.20 12.94 -2.25
CA MET A 118 7.16 11.96 -2.03
C MET A 118 6.30 11.85 -3.27
N ALA A 119 5.83 10.64 -3.56
CA ALA A 119 4.87 10.36 -4.59
C ALA A 119 3.74 9.53 -3.98
N SER A 120 2.50 9.80 -4.38
CA SER A 120 1.34 9.04 -3.92
C SER A 120 0.46 8.65 -5.09
N GLN A 121 0.02 7.39 -5.10
CA GLN A 121 -0.91 6.83 -6.08
C GLN A 121 -2.15 6.33 -5.35
N LEU A 122 -3.31 6.88 -5.70
CA LEU A 122 -4.59 6.42 -5.15
C LEU A 122 -5.00 5.09 -5.78
N ARG A 123 -5.68 4.26 -4.98
CA ARG A 123 -6.36 3.06 -5.43
C ARG A 123 -7.78 2.99 -4.86
N VAL A 124 -8.71 2.49 -5.66
CA VAL A 124 -10.10 2.28 -5.27
C VAL A 124 -10.45 0.80 -5.47
N LYS A 125 -11.25 0.22 -4.57
CA LYS A 125 -11.72 -1.15 -4.74
C LYS A 125 -12.86 -1.18 -5.77
N ASN A 126 -12.67 -1.96 -6.84
CA ASN A 126 -13.66 -2.25 -7.87
C ASN A 126 -13.88 -3.77 -7.95
N GLY A 127 -15.01 -4.25 -7.43
CA GLY A 127 -15.23 -5.69 -7.24
C GLY A 127 -14.21 -6.28 -6.25
N LEU A 128 -13.51 -7.31 -6.67
CA LEU A 128 -12.43 -7.94 -5.91
C LEU A 128 -11.08 -7.20 -6.08
N MET A 129 -10.90 -6.42 -7.15
CA MET A 129 -9.62 -5.82 -7.50
C MET A 129 -9.44 -4.39 -6.96
N TRP A 130 -8.17 -4.02 -6.71
CA TRP A 130 -7.77 -2.64 -6.42
C TRP A 130 -7.25 -1.96 -7.68
N VAL A 131 -8.00 -0.99 -8.19
CA VAL A 131 -7.65 -0.28 -9.42
C VAL A 131 -7.01 1.08 -9.12
N LYS A 132 -6.01 1.47 -9.90
CA LYS A 132 -5.38 2.79 -9.80
C LYS A 132 -6.42 3.87 -10.12
N ALA A 133 -6.50 4.90 -9.29
CA ALA A 133 -7.42 6.02 -9.45
C ALA A 133 -6.64 7.30 -9.74
N GLY A 134 -6.60 7.71 -11.01
CA GLY A 134 -5.80 8.86 -11.45
C GLY A 134 -4.30 8.55 -11.52
N ILE A 135 -3.51 9.59 -11.76
CA ILE A 135 -2.04 9.50 -11.88
C ILE A 135 -1.37 9.57 -10.51
N GLU A 136 -0.12 9.10 -10.46
CA GLU A 136 0.74 9.31 -9.30
C GLU A 136 1.11 10.79 -9.20
N ILE A 137 0.99 11.36 -8.00
CA ILE A 137 1.25 12.78 -7.76
C ILE A 137 2.56 12.92 -6.96
N PRO A 138 3.63 13.45 -7.58
CA PRO A 138 4.87 13.76 -6.87
C PRO A 138 4.79 15.12 -6.16
N GLN A 139 5.51 15.26 -5.05
CA GLN A 139 5.75 16.52 -4.35
C GLN A 139 7.18 16.53 -3.81
N THR A 140 7.92 17.60 -4.06
CA THR A 140 9.25 17.82 -3.49
C THR A 140 9.14 18.82 -2.34
N ALA A 141 9.86 18.56 -1.26
CA ALA A 141 9.97 19.48 -0.12
C ALA A 141 10.74 20.74 -0.53
N ASN A 142 10.23 21.89 -0.12
CA ASN A 142 10.93 23.17 -0.26
C ASN A 142 11.80 23.43 0.98
N ASP A 143 12.68 24.44 0.90
CA ASP A 143 13.60 24.79 2.02
C ASP A 143 12.88 25.06 3.34
N LYS A 144 11.66 25.63 3.29
CA LYS A 144 10.84 25.86 4.48
C LYS A 144 10.42 24.56 5.16
N ASP A 145 10.07 23.54 4.37
CA ASP A 145 9.67 22.23 4.89
C ASP A 145 10.87 21.54 5.58
N LEU A 146 12.08 21.71 5.03
CA LEU A 146 13.32 21.14 5.55
C LEU A 146 13.88 21.84 6.79
N ARG A 147 13.33 23.00 7.16
CA ARG A 147 13.74 23.78 8.34
C ARG A 147 12.69 23.79 9.45
N THR A 148 11.60 23.05 9.28
CA THR A 148 10.51 23.03 10.25
C THR A 148 10.78 22.02 11.35
N GLY A 149 11.05 22.51 12.56
CA GLY A 149 11.11 21.71 13.79
C GLY A 149 9.82 21.84 14.62
N GLY A 150 9.52 20.84 15.44
CA GLY A 150 8.33 20.88 16.29
C GLY A 150 8.01 19.56 16.98
N LYS A 151 6.75 19.37 17.37
CA LYS A 151 6.25 18.16 18.03
C LYS A 151 5.24 17.45 17.14
N TYR A 152 5.44 16.15 16.90
CA TYR A 152 4.52 15.27 16.17
C TYR A 152 4.26 14.01 16.98
N LYS A 153 2.98 13.70 17.24
CA LYS A 153 2.56 12.54 18.05
C LYS A 153 3.39 12.37 19.33
N LYS A 154 3.53 13.46 20.10
CA LYS A 154 4.31 13.59 21.34
C LYS A 154 5.84 13.48 21.22
N LYS A 155 6.42 13.24 20.03
CA LYS A 155 7.86 13.21 19.77
C LYS A 155 8.35 14.48 19.10
N TYR A 156 9.56 14.94 19.44
CA TYR A 156 10.20 16.05 18.75
C TYR A 156 10.71 15.61 17.39
N TYR A 157 10.57 16.49 16.39
CA TYR A 157 11.13 16.29 15.06
C TYR A 157 11.93 17.51 14.62
N THR A 158 12.93 17.25 13.80
CA THR A 158 13.80 18.27 13.19
C THR A 158 13.29 18.69 11.82
N VAL A 159 12.66 17.75 11.09
CA VAL A 159 12.03 18.01 9.79
C VAL A 159 10.70 17.26 9.73
N LYS A 160 9.67 17.94 9.22
CA LYS A 160 8.38 17.32 8.90
C LYS A 160 7.93 17.77 7.53
N PHE A 161 7.73 16.82 6.63
CA PHE A 161 7.18 17.06 5.31
C PHE A 161 5.84 16.34 5.17
N THR A 162 4.82 17.05 4.69
CA THR A 162 3.49 16.48 4.45
C THR A 162 3.13 16.70 2.99
N GLN A 163 2.76 15.62 2.32
CA GLN A 163 2.23 15.74 0.97
C GLN A 163 0.81 16.35 1.04
N THR A 164 0.57 17.45 0.32
CA THR A 164 -0.69 18.20 0.37
C THR A 164 -1.28 18.50 -1.01
N ASN A 165 -0.52 18.27 -2.08
CA ASN A 165 -0.93 18.55 -3.46
C ASN A 165 -1.90 17.52 -4.06
N MET A 166 -2.13 16.37 -3.41
CA MET A 166 -3.06 15.34 -3.88
C MET A 166 -4.51 15.85 -3.91
N LYS A 167 -5.07 16.06 -5.11
CA LYS A 167 -6.42 16.58 -5.32
C LYS A 167 -7.17 15.73 -6.35
N TYR A 168 -7.81 14.68 -5.89
CA TYR A 168 -8.68 13.83 -6.69
C TYR A 168 -10.11 14.38 -6.71
N LYS A 169 -10.75 14.51 -7.87
CA LYS A 169 -12.14 14.96 -7.99
C LYS A 169 -13.09 13.79 -7.76
N CYS A 170 -14.11 13.95 -6.93
CA CYS A 170 -15.11 12.92 -6.67
C CYS A 170 -16.27 13.06 -7.68
N LYS A 171 -16.62 11.99 -8.40
CA LYS A 171 -17.78 11.97 -9.33
C LYS A 171 -19.13 11.75 -8.67
N GLY A 172 -19.16 11.55 -7.35
CA GLY A 172 -20.40 11.32 -6.60
C GLY A 172 -20.15 11.14 -5.11
N THR A 173 -21.23 10.95 -4.37
CA THR A 173 -21.25 10.83 -2.91
C THR A 173 -21.39 9.39 -2.41
N LYS A 174 -21.51 8.40 -3.33
CA LYS A 174 -21.54 6.98 -2.96
C LYS A 174 -20.22 6.62 -2.25
N LYS A 175 -20.32 5.78 -1.22
CA LYS A 175 -19.15 5.31 -0.48
C LYS A 175 -18.39 4.26 -1.31
N HIS A 176 -17.09 4.48 -1.44
CA HIS A 176 -16.16 3.52 -2.03
C HIS A 176 -15.00 3.27 -1.07
N LYS A 177 -14.38 2.09 -1.17
CA LYS A 177 -13.19 1.75 -0.41
C LYS A 177 -11.98 2.33 -1.12
N TRP A 178 -11.27 3.21 -0.43
CA TRP A 178 -10.08 3.91 -0.92
C TRP A 178 -8.85 3.49 -0.13
N SER A 179 -7.72 3.41 -0.83
CA SER A 179 -6.38 3.30 -0.28
C SER A 179 -5.43 4.13 -1.16
N ALA A 180 -4.15 4.19 -0.77
CA ALA A 180 -3.10 4.80 -1.56
C ALA A 180 -1.76 4.16 -1.20
N SER A 181 -0.89 3.99 -2.19
CA SER A 181 0.53 3.76 -1.91
C SER A 181 1.26 5.09 -1.96
N SER A 182 2.16 5.30 -1.02
CA SER A 182 3.00 6.47 -0.96
C SER A 182 4.46 6.04 -0.87
N ILE A 183 5.27 6.56 -1.79
CA ILE A 183 6.71 6.32 -1.85
C ILE A 183 7.41 7.61 -1.44
N GLY A 184 8.34 7.51 -0.51
CA GLY A 184 9.20 8.60 -0.07
C GLY A 184 10.63 8.35 -0.50
N ARG A 185 11.28 9.37 -1.05
CA ARG A 185 12.72 9.41 -1.30
C ARG A 185 13.37 10.52 -0.48
N LEU A 186 14.50 10.22 0.12
CA LEU A 186 15.22 11.08 1.04
C LEU A 186 16.69 11.16 0.65
N ARG A 187 17.29 12.34 0.79
CA ARG A 187 18.75 12.53 0.73
C ARG A 187 19.29 12.88 2.11
N TYR A 188 20.25 12.10 2.58
CA TYR A 188 20.87 12.28 3.89
C TYR A 188 22.34 11.84 3.84
N GLN A 189 23.27 12.74 4.19
CA GLN A 189 24.72 12.47 4.20
C GLN A 189 25.23 11.87 2.88
N GLY A 190 24.77 12.38 1.73
CA GLY A 190 25.15 11.88 0.40
C GLY A 190 24.41 10.62 -0.06
N ARG A 191 23.72 9.92 0.84
CA ARG A 191 22.99 8.67 0.56
C ARG A 191 21.56 8.92 0.11
N THR A 192 21.03 8.01 -0.71
CA THR A 192 19.62 7.96 -1.08
C THR A 192 18.92 6.93 -0.22
N LEU A 193 17.83 7.36 0.41
CA LEU A 193 17.02 6.49 1.25
C LEU A 193 15.58 6.49 0.73
N TRP A 194 14.88 5.38 0.90
CA TRP A 194 13.56 5.15 0.34
C TRP A 194 12.62 4.55 1.38
N ALA A 195 11.34 4.91 1.35
CA ALA A 195 10.32 4.29 2.18
C ALA A 195 9.04 4.11 1.36
N ARG A 196 8.26 3.09 1.69
CA ARG A 196 6.93 2.86 1.11
C ARG A 196 5.94 2.63 2.23
N VAL A 197 4.74 3.20 2.09
CA VAL A 197 3.61 2.90 2.97
C VAL A 197 2.34 2.72 2.15
N THR A 198 1.49 1.82 2.63
CA THR A 198 0.12 1.70 2.14
C THR A 198 -0.84 2.34 3.13
N SER A 199 -1.73 3.18 2.62
CA SER A 199 -2.72 3.90 3.42
C SER A 199 -3.82 2.94 3.91
N PRO A 200 -4.39 3.17 5.10
CA PRO A 200 -5.47 2.34 5.60
C PRO A 200 -6.67 2.38 4.65
N ILE A 201 -7.33 1.23 4.50
CA ILE A 201 -8.53 1.11 3.70
C ILE A 201 -9.68 1.83 4.41
N LEU A 202 -10.21 2.88 3.77
CA LEU A 202 -11.32 3.65 4.32
C LEU A 202 -12.50 3.71 3.35
N SER A 203 -13.70 3.56 3.89
CA SER A 203 -14.94 3.75 3.13
C SER A 203 -15.35 5.23 3.18
N VAL A 204 -15.21 5.92 2.05
CA VAL A 204 -15.35 7.39 1.96
C VAL A 204 -16.36 7.75 0.86
N PRO A 205 -17.27 8.73 1.09
CA PRO A 205 -18.24 9.20 0.10
C PRO A 205 -17.54 10.01 -1.01
N CYS A 206 -16.88 9.30 -1.92
CA CYS A 206 -16.18 9.86 -3.08
C CYS A 206 -16.22 8.82 -4.21
N GLY A 207 -17.01 9.09 -5.24
CA GLY A 207 -17.11 8.25 -6.43
C GLY A 207 -15.86 8.35 -7.31
N PRO A 208 -15.32 7.22 -7.81
CA PRO A 208 -14.20 7.23 -8.74
C PRO A 208 -14.61 7.78 -10.13
N HIS A 209 -13.61 8.21 -10.89
CA HIS A 209 -13.71 8.63 -12.28
C HIS A 209 -13.82 7.44 -13.23
#